data_AF-A0A495VEJ0-F1
#
_entry.id   AF-A0A495VEJ0-F1
#
_cell.length_a   1.000
_cell.length_b   1.000
_cell.length_c   1.000
_cell.angle_alpha   90.00
_cell.angle_beta   90.00
_cell.angle_gamma   90.00
#
_symmetry.space_group_name_H-M   'P 1'
#
loop_
_entity.id
_entity.type
_entity.pdbx_description
1 polymer ?
#
loop_
_entity_poly.entity_id
_entity_poly.type
_entity_poly.pdbx_seq_one_letter_code
_entity_poly.pdbx_strand_id
1 'polypeptide(L)'
;MKRFELYRFTHPDGTAKEWAYSDLGTGQAEIRWGPENQLRNSQIKPLREAWDRALQKVRKGYVKVGLVMLDDQGSRVIPRRRQFPPKPAADLATLLGPADDGFYF
;
A
#
# COMPACT_ATOMS: atom_id res chain seq x y z
N MET A 1 7.00 11.99 -5.53
CA MET A 1 6.18 10.90 -4.94
C MET A 1 4.79 10.96 -5.55
N LYS A 2 4.32 9.85 -6.13
CA LYS A 2 3.00 9.77 -6.78
C LYS A 2 2.25 8.53 -6.28
N ARG A 3 0.92 8.57 -6.38
CA ARG A 3 0.04 7.49 -5.93
C ARG A 3 -0.28 6.57 -7.09
N PHE A 4 0.17 5.32 -7.02
CA PHE A 4 -0.03 4.33 -8.05
C PHE A 4 -1.03 3.27 -7.62
N GLU A 5 -1.87 2.83 -8.55
CA GLU A 5 -2.66 1.62 -8.40
C GLU A 5 -1.84 0.42 -8.85
N LEU A 6 -1.55 -0.48 -7.90
CA LEU A 6 -0.61 -1.57 -8.07
C LEU A 6 -1.30 -2.90 -8.32
N TYR A 7 -0.75 -3.63 -9.27
CA TYR A 7 -1.13 -4.98 -9.67
C TYR A 7 0.08 -5.90 -9.58
N ARG A 8 -0.12 -7.10 -9.07
CA ARG A 8 0.94 -8.10 -8.89
C ARG A 8 0.55 -9.43 -9.53
N PHE A 9 1.49 -10.00 -10.25
CA PHE A 9 1.43 -11.36 -10.73
C PHE A 9 2.47 -12.18 -9.98
N THR A 10 2.03 -13.25 -9.32
CA THR A 10 2.91 -14.18 -8.60
C THR A 10 3.17 -15.39 -9.49
N HIS A 11 4.44 -15.67 -9.73
CA HIS A 11 4.89 -16.84 -10.49
C HIS A 11 4.89 -18.09 -9.59
N PRO A 12 4.81 -19.30 -10.18
CA PRO A 12 4.87 -20.55 -9.42
C PRO A 12 6.17 -20.74 -8.62
N ASP A 13 7.26 -20.10 -9.04
CA ASP A 13 8.56 -20.11 -8.37
C ASP A 13 8.64 -19.18 -7.14
N GLY A 14 7.54 -18.48 -6.81
CA GLY A 14 7.45 -17.53 -5.72
C GLY A 14 7.92 -16.12 -6.05
N THR A 15 8.48 -15.89 -7.25
CA THR A 15 8.82 -14.54 -7.71
C THR A 15 7.56 -13.76 -8.10
N ALA A 16 7.64 -12.43 -8.11
CA ALA A 16 6.51 -11.60 -8.51
C ALA A 16 6.91 -10.49 -9.49
N LYS A 17 6.05 -10.28 -10.47
CA LYS A 17 6.09 -9.12 -11.38
C LYS A 17 5.01 -8.13 -11.00
N GLU A 18 5.40 -6.87 -10.93
CA GLU A 18 4.52 -5.76 -10.59
C GLU A 18 4.29 -4.84 -11.78
N TRP A 19 3.08 -4.32 -11.84
CA TRP A 19 2.65 -3.34 -12.81
C TRP A 19 1.78 -2.32 -12.09
N ALA A 20 2.01 -1.04 -12.32
CA ALA A 20 1.24 0.00 -11.67
C ALA A 20 0.99 1.17 -12.61
N TYR A 21 -0.05 1.94 -12.34
CA TYR A 21 -0.29 3.20 -13.04
C TYR A 21 -0.76 4.31 -12.09
N SER A 22 -0.46 5.56 -12.41
CA SER A 22 -0.90 6.76 -11.70
C SER A 22 -1.55 7.72 -12.70
N ASP A 23 -2.73 8.23 -12.38
CA ASP A 23 -3.30 9.37 -13.08
C ASP A 23 -2.47 10.63 -12.80
N LEU A 24 -2.14 11.40 -13.84
CA LEU A 24 -1.41 12.66 -13.73
C LEU A 24 -2.33 13.89 -13.70
N GLY A 25 -3.65 13.70 -13.85
CA GLY A 25 -4.65 14.77 -13.87
C GLY A 25 -4.73 15.54 -15.19
N THR A 26 -3.88 15.20 -16.17
CA THR A 26 -3.81 15.84 -17.50
C THR A 26 -4.41 14.97 -18.61
N GLY A 27 -5.15 13.92 -18.25
CA GLY A 27 -5.60 12.88 -19.18
C GLY A 27 -4.49 11.90 -19.59
N GLN A 28 -3.29 12.05 -19.02
CA GLN A 28 -2.18 11.10 -19.12
C GLN A 28 -2.05 10.29 -17.83
N ALA A 29 -1.50 9.10 -17.96
CA ALA A 29 -1.11 8.24 -16.86
C ALA A 29 0.36 7.87 -16.98
N GLU A 30 1.03 7.84 -15.84
CA GLU A 30 2.34 7.22 -15.72
C GLU A 30 2.17 5.75 -15.38
N ILE A 31 2.73 4.88 -16.20
CA ILE A 31 2.72 3.44 -16.03
C ILE A 31 4.13 3.02 -15.61
N ARG A 32 4.24 2.16 -14.60
CA ARG A 32 5.52 1.57 -14.16
C ARG A 32 5.44 0.05 -14.03
N TRP A 33 6.57 -0.64 -14.23
CA TRP A 33 6.63 -2.10 -14.08
C TRP A 33 8.02 -2.61 -13.76
N GLY A 34 8.08 -3.78 -13.13
CA GLY A 34 9.34 -4.42 -12.75
C GLY A 34 9.12 -5.63 -11.83
N PRO A 35 10.18 -6.16 -11.24
CA PRO A 35 10.07 -7.15 -10.17
C PRO A 35 9.46 -6.52 -8.91
N GLU A 36 9.08 -7.37 -7.96
CA GLU A 36 8.50 -6.95 -6.68
C GLU A 36 9.30 -5.82 -6.01
N ASN A 37 8.61 -4.75 -5.62
CA ASN A 37 9.16 -3.57 -4.94
C ASN A 37 10.14 -2.73 -5.78
N GLN A 38 10.32 -3.02 -7.07
CA GLN A 38 11.30 -2.33 -7.93
C GLN A 38 10.68 -2.01 -9.31
N LEU A 39 9.75 -1.06 -9.35
CA LEU A 39 9.07 -0.65 -10.59
C LEU A 39 9.90 0.37 -11.38
N ARG A 40 11.13 -0.01 -11.75
CA ARG A 40 12.13 0.88 -12.36
C ARG A 40 11.79 1.33 -13.77
N ASN A 41 11.05 0.51 -14.53
CA ASN A 41 10.65 0.89 -15.88
C ASN A 41 9.41 1.76 -15.84
N SER A 42 9.36 2.79 -16.68
CA SER A 42 8.23 3.71 -16.77
C SER A 42 7.87 4.06 -18.20
N GLN A 43 6.61 4.44 -18.41
CA GLN A 43 6.11 5.00 -19.66
C GLN A 43 4.93 5.91 -19.39
N ILE A 44 4.81 7.02 -20.14
CA ILE A 44 3.61 7.85 -20.15
C ILE A 44 2.68 7.40 -21.27
N LYS A 45 1.39 7.23 -20.95
CA LYS A 45 0.33 6.86 -21.89
C LYS A 45 -0.96 7.62 -21.58
N PRO A 46 -1.90 7.71 -22.54
CA PRO A 46 -3.22 8.22 -22.24
C PRO A 46 -3.88 7.44 -21.08
N LEU A 47 -4.59 8.13 -20.19
CA LEU A 47 -5.22 7.52 -19.01
C LEU A 47 -6.15 6.37 -19.38
N ARG A 48 -6.91 6.54 -20.46
CA ARG A 48 -7.79 5.49 -20.99
C ARG A 48 -7.04 4.22 -21.38
N GLU A 49 -5.88 4.35 -22.02
CA GLU A 49 -5.03 3.19 -22.37
C GLU A 49 -4.51 2.49 -21.11
N ALA A 50 -4.18 3.24 -20.05
CA ALA A 50 -3.79 2.65 -18.77
C ALA A 50 -4.91 1.83 -18.13
N TRP A 51 -6.17 2.30 -18.19
CA TRP A 51 -7.33 1.55 -17.73
C TRP A 51 -7.57 0.27 -18.53
N ASP A 52 -7.51 0.36 -19.87
CA ASP A 52 -7.66 -0.82 -20.73
C ASP A 52 -6.57 -1.86 -20.44
N ARG A 53 -5.32 -1.41 -20.22
CA ARG A 53 -4.22 -2.28 -19.81
C ARG A 53 -4.44 -2.89 -18.42
N ALA A 54 -4.97 -2.15 -17.46
CA ALA A 54 -5.30 -2.69 -16.13
C ALA A 54 -6.29 -3.85 -16.24
N LEU A 55 -7.36 -3.70 -17.04
CA LEU A 55 -8.32 -4.77 -17.32
C LEU A 55 -7.65 -5.98 -17.99
N GLN A 56 -6.78 -5.75 -18.98
CA GLN A 56 -6.02 -6.83 -19.61
C GLN A 56 -5.08 -7.55 -18.63
N LYS A 57 -4.47 -6.82 -17.67
CA LYS A 57 -3.61 -7.41 -16.65
C LYS A 57 -4.39 -8.30 -15.70
N VAL A 58 -5.57 -7.85 -15.25
CA VAL A 58 -6.47 -8.68 -14.44
C VAL A 58 -6.84 -9.98 -15.17
N ARG A 59 -7.19 -9.90 -16.46
CA ARG A 59 -7.47 -11.08 -17.28
C ARG A 59 -6.28 -12.05 -17.43
N LYS A 60 -5.05 -11.55 -17.28
CA LYS A 60 -3.81 -12.34 -17.28
C LYS A 60 -3.44 -12.90 -15.90
N GLY A 61 -4.31 -12.76 -14.90
CA GLY A 61 -4.08 -13.27 -13.55
C GLY A 61 -3.31 -12.32 -12.64
N TYR A 62 -3.13 -11.04 -13.03
CA TYR A 62 -2.63 -10.06 -12.08
C TYR A 62 -3.72 -9.74 -11.05
N VAL A 63 -3.34 -9.71 -9.78
CA VAL A 63 -4.22 -9.32 -8.68
C VAL A 63 -3.96 -7.87 -8.30
N LYS A 64 -5.03 -7.09 -8.09
CA LYS A 64 -4.92 -5.73 -7.56
C LYS A 64 -4.47 -5.78 -6.11
N VAL A 65 -3.29 -5.23 -5.82
CA VAL A 65 -2.72 -5.14 -4.47
C VAL A 65 -3.31 -3.94 -3.72
N GLY A 66 -3.53 -2.83 -4.43
CA GLY A 66 -4.06 -1.60 -3.86
C GLY A 66 -3.25 -0.37 -4.25
N LEU A 67 -3.43 0.71 -3.51
CA LEU A 67 -2.79 1.99 -3.79
C LEU A 67 -1.47 2.10 -3.02
N VAL A 68 -0.39 2.41 -3.72
CA VAL A 68 0.96 2.52 -3.16
C VAL A 68 1.60 3.86 -3.55
N MET A 69 2.48 4.36 -2.68
CA MET A 69 3.30 5.52 -2.99
C MET A 69 4.61 5.05 -3.61
N LEU A 70 4.92 5.51 -4.82
CA LEU A 70 6.21 5.28 -5.45
C LEU A 70 7.02 6.58 -5.49
N ASP A 71 8.33 6.44 -5.30
CA ASP A 71 9.29 7.49 -5.61
C ASP A 71 9.55 7.58 -7.12
N ASP A 72 10.34 8.57 -7.53
CA ASP A 72 10.62 8.78 -8.95
C ASP A 72 11.50 7.67 -9.56
N GLN A 73 12.13 6.83 -8.73
CA GLN A 73 12.91 5.65 -9.13
C GLN A 73 12.07 4.36 -9.17
N GLY A 74 10.82 4.40 -8.73
CA GLY A 74 9.88 3.29 -8.77
C GLY A 74 10.00 2.35 -7.58
N SER A 75 10.69 2.78 -6.53
CA SER A 75 10.71 2.07 -5.26
C SER A 75 9.50 2.47 -4.43
N ARG A 76 8.96 1.52 -3.67
CA ARG A 76 7.87 1.80 -2.75
C ARG A 76 8.36 2.68 -1.62
N VAL A 77 7.72 3.82 -1.45
CA VAL A 77 7.87 4.62 -0.25
C VAL A 77 7.01 3.96 0.82
N ILE A 78 7.61 3.06 1.60
CA ILE A 78 7.01 2.60 2.85
C ILE A 78 7.09 3.81 3.78
N PRO A 79 5.98 4.46 4.16
CA PRO A 79 6.06 5.45 5.23
C PRO A 79 6.61 4.69 6.43
N ARG A 80 7.77 5.10 6.95
CA ARG A 80 8.31 4.54 8.19
C ARG A 80 7.15 4.45 9.15
N ARG A 81 6.77 3.22 9.53
CA ARG A 81 5.74 2.98 10.54
C ARG A 81 6.14 3.90 11.69
N ARG A 82 5.30 4.89 12.04
CA ARG A 82 5.50 5.61 13.29
C ARG A 82 5.59 4.51 14.32
N GLN A 83 6.79 4.26 14.84
CA GLN A 83 6.97 3.45 16.02
C GLN A 83 6.25 4.28 17.07
N PHE A 84 4.97 3.99 17.29
CA PHE A 84 4.30 4.49 18.45
C PHE A 84 5.15 3.99 19.63
N PRO A 85 5.54 4.87 20.56
CA PRO A 85 6.23 4.42 21.76
C PRO A 85 5.42 3.27 22.37
N PRO A 86 6.08 2.23 22.92
CA PRO A 86 5.37 1.12 23.54
C PRO A 86 4.36 1.70 24.52
N LYS A 87 3.08 1.35 24.31
CA LYS A 87 1.97 1.78 25.17
C LYS A 87 2.42 1.56 26.62
N PRO A 88 2.49 2.59 27.48
CA PRO A 88 2.72 2.32 28.89
C PRO A 88 1.62 1.36 29.32
N ALA A 89 2.01 0.22 29.88
CA ALA A 89 1.07 -0.71 30.48
C ALA A 89 0.30 0.11 31.51
N ALA A 90 -0.95 0.45 31.18
CA ALA A 90 -1.83 1.11 32.12
C ALA A 90 -2.05 0.09 33.23
N ASP A 91 -1.42 0.35 34.37
CA ASP A 91 -1.54 -0.48 35.54
C ASP A 91 -2.97 -0.33 36.07
N LEU A 92 -3.84 -1.27 35.73
CA LEU A 92 -5.26 -1.27 36.09
C LEU A 92 -5.45 -1.23 37.61
N ALA A 93 -4.45 -1.69 38.38
CA ALA A 93 -4.45 -1.62 39.84
C ALA A 93 -4.48 -0.17 40.37
N THR A 94 -3.93 0.79 39.62
CA THR A 94 -3.91 2.20 40.03
C THR A 94 -5.21 2.92 39.70
N LEU A 95 -5.98 2.43 38.72
CA LEU A 95 -7.24 3.00 38.26
C LEU A 95 -8.45 2.55 39.09
N LEU A 96 -8.36 1.40 39.75
CA LEU A 96 -9.48 0.80 40.48
C LEU A 96 -9.60 1.27 41.93
N GLY A 97 -8.59 1.97 42.49
CA GLY A 97 -8.58 2.40 43.88
C GLY A 97 -8.71 1.24 44.87
N PRO A 98 -8.50 1.46 46.18
CA PRO A 98 -8.92 0.49 47.17
C PRO A 98 -10.46 0.40 47.13
N ALA A 99 -10.99 -0.82 47.01
CA ALA A 99 -12.41 -1.08 47.17
C ALA A 99 -12.81 -0.67 48.60
N ASP A 100 -13.39 0.52 48.72
CA ASP A 100 -14.02 0.98 49.96
C ASP A 100 -15.37 0.26 50.05
N ASP A 101 -15.36 -0.88 50.76
CA ASP A 101 -16.55 -1.64 51.12
C ASP A 101 -17.37 -0.82 52.14
N GLY A 102 -18.13 0.14 51.63
CA GLY A 102 -18.97 1.04 52.41
C GLY A 102 -20.42 1.06 51.94
N PHE A 103 -21.12 -0.06 52.05
CA PHE A 103 -22.59 -0.10 51.98
C PHE A 103 -23.16 -0.86 53.18
N TYR A 104 -23.54 -0.15 54.23
CA TYR A 104 -24.66 -0.54 55.10
C TYR A 104 -25.44 0.71 55.54
N PHE A 105 -26.74 0.50 55.59
CA PHE A 105 -27.88 1.42 55.66
C PHE A 105 -28.02 2.16 57.00
#